data_AF-A0A7C7R669-F1
#
_entry.id   AF-A0A7C7R669-F1
#
_cell.length_a   1.000
_cell.length_b   1.000
_cell.length_c   1.000
_cell.angle_alpha   90.00
_cell.angle_beta   90.00
_cell.angle_gamma   90.00
#
_symmetry.space_group_name_H-M   'P 1'
#
loop_
_entity.id
_entity.type
_entity.pdbx_description
1 polymer ?
#
loop_
_entity_poly.entity_id
_entity_poly.type
_entity_poly.pdbx_seq_one_letter_code
_entity_poly.pdbx_strand_id
1 'polypeptide(L)'
;MLHETWKSDVPSYLRSFLNQGNWGKDALWDSMAANAYQVFVAAYILPPELAEPLKDFYQRKQRLPSRRTFARYLEQAEDSLEPALAAVAQRAKMAEEALIRANLRLVVAFAKRYIGQGSPFLDLIQEGNIGLLKAVHKFDPARGYKFSTYPTWWIRQAITRSIAEQARTIRLP
;
A
#
# COMPACT_ATOMS: atom_id res chain seq x y z
N MET A 1 -3.00 16.93 -11.67
CA MET A 1 -2.76 15.47 -11.76
C MET A 1 -3.35 14.73 -10.57
N LEU A 2 -3.65 13.43 -10.68
CA LEU A 2 -4.28 12.62 -9.59
C LEU A 2 -3.52 12.73 -8.26
N HIS A 3 -2.20 12.87 -8.30
CA HIS A 3 -1.32 13.00 -7.14
C HIS A 3 -1.09 14.45 -6.66
N GLU A 4 -1.60 15.45 -7.37
CA GLU A 4 -1.55 16.87 -6.99
C GLU A 4 -2.87 17.32 -6.36
N THR A 5 -3.99 16.77 -6.83
CA THR A 5 -5.34 17.15 -6.41
C THR A 5 -5.98 16.12 -5.49
N TRP A 6 -5.18 15.23 -4.89
CA TRP A 6 -5.72 14.17 -4.03
C TRP A 6 -6.24 14.75 -2.71
N LYS A 7 -7.56 14.75 -2.56
CA LYS A 7 -8.28 15.18 -1.35
C LYS A 7 -8.42 14.00 -0.39
N SER A 8 -7.62 13.97 0.68
CA SER A 8 -7.64 12.90 1.69
C SER A 8 -8.83 12.97 2.65
N ASP A 9 -9.54 14.09 2.66
CA ASP A 9 -10.71 14.40 3.47
C ASP A 9 -12.01 13.84 2.89
N VAL A 10 -12.03 13.44 1.61
CA VAL A 10 -13.22 12.92 0.94
C VAL A 10 -13.15 11.40 0.78
N PRO A 11 -14.22 10.65 1.11
CA PRO A 11 -14.26 9.21 0.88
C PRO A 11 -14.04 8.85 -0.59
N SER A 12 -13.20 7.85 -0.86
CA SER A 12 -12.97 7.36 -2.22
C SER A 12 -14.26 6.78 -2.82
N TYR A 13 -14.70 7.34 -3.96
CA TYR A 13 -15.84 6.83 -4.73
C TYR A 13 -15.64 5.36 -5.12
N LEU A 14 -14.45 5.00 -5.62
CA LEU A 14 -14.12 3.63 -5.99
C LEU A 14 -14.22 2.68 -4.79
N ARG A 15 -13.67 3.07 -3.63
CA ARG A 15 -13.78 2.26 -2.41
C ARG A 15 -15.25 2.11 -1.99
N SER A 16 -16.04 3.18 -2.05
CA SER A 16 -17.47 3.17 -1.72
C SER A 16 -18.24 2.22 -2.63
N PHE A 17 -18.01 2.30 -3.95
CA PHE A 17 -18.60 1.41 -4.95
C PHE A 17 -18.21 -0.06 -4.72
N LEU A 18 -16.92 -0.34 -4.50
CA LEU A 18 -16.44 -1.70 -4.24
C LEU A 18 -17.02 -2.27 -2.94
N ASN A 19 -17.18 -1.46 -1.90
CA ASN A 19 -17.78 -1.87 -0.63
C ASN A 19 -19.29 -2.20 -0.73
N GLN A 20 -19.99 -1.71 -1.77
CA GLN A 20 -21.40 -2.07 -2.01
C GLN A 20 -21.55 -3.49 -2.57
N GLY A 21 -20.46 -4.07 -3.09
CA GLY A 21 -20.38 -5.46 -3.51
C GLY A 21 -19.81 -6.39 -2.44
N ASN A 22 -19.84 -7.69 -2.73
CA ASN A 22 -19.23 -8.74 -1.91
C ASN A 22 -17.69 -8.73 -2.00
N TRP A 23 -17.06 -7.56 -1.94
CA TRP A 23 -15.61 -7.41 -2.03
C TRP A 23 -14.90 -8.12 -0.87
N GLY A 24 -13.94 -8.99 -1.21
CA GLY A 24 -13.25 -9.89 -0.28
C GLY A 24 -14.01 -11.20 -0.02
N LYS A 25 -15.19 -11.41 -0.63
CA LYS A 25 -16.00 -12.64 -0.51
C LYS A 25 -16.32 -13.28 -1.86
N ASP A 26 -16.40 -12.49 -2.92
CA ASP A 26 -16.73 -12.93 -4.28
C ASP A 26 -15.54 -12.72 -5.22
N ALA A 27 -15.13 -13.79 -5.91
CA ALA A 27 -13.97 -13.81 -6.79
C ALA A 27 -14.09 -12.87 -8.00
N LEU A 28 -15.31 -12.64 -8.52
CA LEU A 28 -15.55 -11.69 -9.61
C LEU A 28 -15.35 -10.25 -9.13
N TRP A 29 -15.85 -9.95 -7.93
CA TRP A 29 -15.64 -8.64 -7.29
C TRP A 29 -14.17 -8.38 -6.98
N ASP A 30 -13.45 -9.39 -6.49
CA ASP A 30 -12.02 -9.28 -6.22
C ASP A 30 -11.22 -9.03 -7.50
N SER A 31 -11.59 -9.70 -8.61
CA SER A 31 -10.97 -9.48 -9.92
C SER A 31 -11.25 -8.07 -10.46
N MET A 32 -12.49 -7.60 -10.33
CA MET A 32 -12.86 -6.23 -10.71
C MET A 32 -12.11 -5.19 -9.88
N ALA A 33 -12.02 -5.39 -8.56
CA ALA A 33 -11.27 -4.53 -7.66
C ALA A 33 -9.80 -4.47 -8.05
N ALA A 34 -9.16 -5.63 -8.29
CA ALA A 34 -7.77 -5.70 -8.72
C ALA A 34 -7.52 -4.91 -10.02
N ASN A 35 -8.38 -5.09 -11.03
CA ASN A 35 -8.28 -4.36 -12.30
C ASN A 35 -8.46 -2.84 -12.10
N ALA A 36 -9.45 -2.43 -11.28
CA ALA A 36 -9.68 -1.03 -11.00
C ALA A 36 -8.49 -0.38 -10.26
N TYR A 37 -7.89 -1.10 -9.31
CA TYR A 37 -6.67 -0.67 -8.63
C TYR A 37 -5.48 -0.55 -9.60
N GLN A 38 -5.30 -1.50 -10.52
CA GLN A 38 -4.24 -1.42 -11.53
C GLN A 38 -4.40 -0.20 -12.45
N VAL A 39 -5.60 0.06 -12.94
CA VAL A 39 -5.88 1.25 -13.77
C VAL A 39 -5.61 2.53 -12.96
N PHE A 40 -6.02 2.56 -11.71
CA PHE A 40 -5.79 3.70 -10.82
C PHE A 40 -4.29 3.95 -10.60
N VAL A 41 -3.52 2.91 -10.26
CA VAL A 41 -2.07 3.03 -10.05
C VAL A 41 -1.38 3.44 -11.35
N ALA A 42 -1.74 2.82 -12.48
CA ALA A 42 -1.20 3.17 -13.79
C ALA A 42 -1.45 4.66 -14.09
N ALA A 43 -2.67 5.17 -13.85
CA ALA A 43 -2.98 6.58 -14.05
C ALA A 43 -2.26 7.51 -13.05
N TYR A 44 -2.03 7.04 -11.82
CA TYR A 44 -1.37 7.81 -10.76
C TYR A 44 0.12 8.02 -11.03
N ILE A 45 0.80 7.03 -11.63
CA ILE A 45 2.24 7.06 -11.93
C ILE A 45 2.58 7.78 -13.24
N LEU A 46 1.59 8.09 -14.10
CA LEU A 46 1.86 8.76 -15.36
C LEU A 46 2.43 10.17 -15.13
N PRO A 47 3.51 10.55 -15.84
CA PRO A 47 4.01 11.92 -15.82
C PRO A 47 2.99 12.88 -16.44
N PRO A 48 2.94 14.16 -16.00
CA PRO A 48 2.04 15.17 -16.56
C PRO A 48 2.09 15.25 -18.09
N GLU A 49 3.31 15.19 -18.64
CA GLU A 49 3.63 15.29 -20.06
C GLU A 49 2.96 14.17 -20.88
N LEU A 50 2.73 13.00 -20.26
CA LEU A 50 2.03 11.89 -20.88
C LEU A 50 0.53 11.90 -20.56
N ALA A 51 0.16 12.28 -19.33
CA ALA A 51 -1.22 12.25 -18.87
C ALA A 51 -2.09 13.34 -19.51
N GLU A 52 -1.55 14.53 -19.75
CA GLU A 52 -2.30 15.63 -20.37
C GLU A 52 -2.73 15.31 -21.81
N PRO A 53 -1.83 14.90 -22.73
CA PRO A 53 -2.23 14.49 -24.08
C PRO A 53 -3.20 13.31 -24.06
N LEU A 54 -3.04 12.36 -23.12
CA LEU A 54 -3.96 11.22 -22.98
C LEU A 54 -5.36 11.67 -22.55
N LYS A 55 -5.43 12.56 -21.56
CA LYS A 55 -6.68 13.13 -21.09
C LYS A 55 -7.37 13.91 -22.21
N ASP A 56 -6.65 14.76 -22.91
CA ASP A 56 -7.18 15.55 -24.03
C ASP A 56 -7.68 14.67 -25.16
N PHE A 57 -6.92 13.63 -25.52
CA PHE A 57 -7.34 12.65 -26.52
C PHE A 57 -8.63 11.95 -26.11
N TYR A 58 -8.71 11.47 -24.86
CA TYR A 58 -9.89 10.78 -24.35
C TYR A 58 -11.10 11.70 -24.30
N GLN A 59 -10.97 12.94 -23.82
CA GLN A 59 -12.08 13.90 -23.78
C GLN A 59 -12.64 14.19 -25.18
N ARG A 60 -11.78 14.30 -26.19
CA ARG A 60 -12.18 14.58 -27.58
C ARG A 60 -12.72 13.36 -28.32
N LYS A 61 -12.17 12.18 -28.08
CA LYS A 61 -12.47 10.95 -28.87
C LYS A 61 -13.29 9.91 -28.12
N GLN A 62 -13.51 10.10 -26.82
CA GLN A 62 -14.21 9.18 -25.91
C GLN A 62 -13.67 7.74 -25.97
N ARG A 63 -12.38 7.59 -26.28
CA ARG A 63 -11.66 6.31 -26.38
C ARG A 63 -10.18 6.52 -26.12
N LEU A 64 -9.48 5.45 -25.73
CA LEU A 64 -8.03 5.47 -25.57
C LEU A 64 -7.32 5.54 -26.94
N PRO A 65 -6.14 6.16 -27.00
CA PRO A 65 -5.34 6.19 -28.22
C PRO A 65 -4.86 4.79 -28.62
N SER A 66 -4.57 4.62 -29.91
CA SER A 66 -3.92 3.40 -30.37
C SER A 66 -2.51 3.27 -29.76
N ARG A 67 -1.98 2.04 -29.70
CA ARG A 67 -0.61 1.79 -29.20
C ARG A 67 0.44 2.65 -29.91
N ARG A 68 0.29 2.87 -31.22
CA ARG A 68 1.19 3.74 -32.00
C ARG A 68 1.11 5.19 -31.57
N THR A 69 -0.09 5.71 -31.34
CA THR A 69 -0.29 7.08 -30.87
C THR A 69 0.24 7.27 -29.45
N PHE A 70 0.03 6.27 -28.58
CA PHE A 70 0.57 6.27 -27.23
C PHE A 70 2.10 6.23 -27.22
N ALA A 71 2.72 5.39 -28.05
CA ALA A 71 4.19 5.33 -28.17
C ALA A 71 4.79 6.68 -28.55
N ARG A 72 4.14 7.43 -29.45
CA ARG A 72 4.57 8.79 -29.80
C ARG A 72 4.48 9.76 -28.62
N TYR A 73 3.45 9.67 -27.79
CA TYR A 73 3.39 10.49 -26.56
C TYR A 73 4.47 10.10 -25.56
N LEU A 74 4.81 8.81 -25.49
CA LEU A 74 5.89 8.32 -24.62
C LEU A 74 7.26 8.85 -25.08
N GLU A 75 7.54 8.81 -26.38
CA GLU A 75 8.77 9.41 -26.97
C GLU A 75 8.87 10.90 -26.65
N GLN A 76 7.75 11.63 -26.72
CA GLN A 76 7.71 13.07 -26.40
C GLN A 76 7.94 13.36 -24.92
N ALA A 77 7.68 12.38 -24.04
CA ALA A 77 7.82 12.51 -22.60
C ALA A 77 9.11 11.88 -22.07
N GLU A 78 10.01 11.38 -22.92
CA GLU A 78 11.18 10.58 -22.52
C GLU A 78 12.02 11.25 -21.43
N ASP A 79 12.36 12.53 -21.62
CA ASP A 79 13.15 13.33 -20.67
C ASP A 79 12.46 13.52 -19.30
N SER A 80 11.13 13.38 -19.25
CA SER A 80 10.33 13.52 -18.02
C SER A 80 10.12 12.19 -17.27
N LEU A 81 10.43 11.04 -17.88
CA LEU A 81 10.14 9.72 -17.31
C LEU A 81 10.97 9.45 -16.06
N GLU A 82 12.29 9.61 -16.13
CA GLU A 82 13.19 9.39 -15.00
C GLU A 82 12.83 10.23 -13.76
N PRO A 83 12.70 11.58 -13.86
CA PRO A 83 12.34 12.38 -12.70
C PRO A 83 10.94 12.05 -12.16
N ALA A 84 9.98 11.72 -13.02
CA ALA A 84 8.65 11.31 -12.59
C ALA A 84 8.67 9.99 -11.82
N LEU A 85 9.41 8.99 -12.29
CA LEU A 85 9.57 7.71 -11.58
C LEU A 85 10.28 7.88 -10.24
N ALA A 86 11.31 8.73 -10.18
CA ALA A 86 11.98 9.08 -8.93
C ALA A 86 11.02 9.74 -7.93
N ALA A 87 10.18 10.67 -8.38
CA ALA A 87 9.16 11.31 -7.55
C ALA A 87 8.11 10.32 -7.05
N VAL A 88 7.68 9.37 -7.90
CA VAL A 88 6.77 8.28 -7.50
C VAL A 88 7.39 7.40 -6.44
N ALA A 89 8.66 6.99 -6.60
CA ALA A 89 9.36 6.18 -5.61
C ALA A 89 9.47 6.91 -4.25
N GLN A 90 9.77 8.21 -4.28
CA GLN A 90 9.82 9.02 -3.06
C GLN A 90 8.45 9.10 -2.37
N ARG A 91 7.37 9.33 -3.13
CA ARG A 91 5.99 9.34 -2.59
C ARG A 91 5.60 7.97 -2.03
N ALA A 92 6.00 6.88 -2.68
CA ALA A 92 5.75 5.52 -2.21
C ALA A 92 6.41 5.27 -0.85
N LYS A 93 7.69 5.67 -0.71
CA LYS A 93 8.40 5.61 0.57
C LYS A 93 7.71 6.44 1.66
N MET A 94 7.32 7.68 1.35
CA MET A 94 6.60 8.53 2.31
C MET A 94 5.25 7.93 2.73
N ALA A 95 4.52 7.32 1.79
CA ALA A 95 3.24 6.67 2.06
C ALA A 95 3.42 5.42 2.93
N GLU A 96 4.46 4.62 2.68
CA GLU A 96 4.83 3.46 3.48
C GLU A 96 5.13 3.87 4.93
N GLU A 97 6.01 4.87 5.10
CA GLU A 97 6.34 5.40 6.43
C GLU A 97 5.12 5.96 7.16
N ALA A 98 4.24 6.67 6.45
CA ALA A 98 3.00 7.19 7.02
C ALA A 98 2.08 6.05 7.48
N LEU A 99 1.95 4.99 6.68
CA LEU A 99 1.16 3.81 7.02
C LEU A 99 1.73 3.09 8.25
N ILE A 100 3.06 2.95 8.35
CA ILE A 100 3.73 2.37 9.52
C ILE A 100 3.45 3.22 10.76
N ARG A 101 3.72 4.54 10.70
CA ARG A 101 3.53 5.48 11.82
C ARG A 101 2.09 5.48 12.33
N ALA A 102 1.11 5.45 11.43
CA ALA A 102 -0.30 5.40 11.80
C ALA A 102 -0.70 4.14 12.60
N ASN A 103 0.08 3.05 12.49
CA ASN A 103 -0.25 1.76 13.08
C ASN A 103 0.66 1.35 14.24
N LEU A 104 1.60 2.20 14.70
CA LEU A 104 2.47 1.88 15.85
C LEU A 104 1.67 1.59 17.13
N ARG A 105 0.53 2.28 17.33
CA ARG A 105 -0.36 2.04 18.49
C ARG A 105 -0.93 0.63 18.51
N LEU A 106 -1.16 0.03 17.34
CA LEU A 106 -1.65 -1.35 17.22
C LEU A 106 -0.61 -2.33 17.77
N VAL A 107 0.68 -2.10 17.48
CA VAL A 107 1.79 -2.93 17.97
C VAL A 107 1.86 -2.87 19.49
N VAL A 108 1.81 -1.67 20.08
CA VAL A 108 1.80 -1.48 21.53
C VAL A 108 0.65 -2.25 22.19
N ALA A 109 -0.55 -2.23 21.59
CA ALA A 109 -1.70 -2.96 22.11
C ALA A 109 -1.50 -4.49 22.10
N PHE A 110 -0.79 -5.03 21.10
CA PHE A 110 -0.43 -6.45 21.07
C PHE A 110 0.69 -6.79 22.06
N ALA A 111 1.77 -6.01 22.09
CA ALA A 111 2.94 -6.25 22.95
C ALA A 111 2.59 -6.29 24.45
N LYS A 112 1.60 -5.49 24.88
CA LYS A 112 1.12 -5.50 26.28
C LYS A 112 0.73 -6.89 26.80
N ARG A 113 0.29 -7.80 25.93
CA ARG A 113 -0.13 -9.16 26.30
C ARG A 113 1.04 -10.10 26.63
N TYR A 114 2.27 -9.69 26.31
CA TYR A 114 3.47 -10.51 26.43
C TYR A 114 4.45 -9.99 27.50
N ILE A 115 4.05 -8.97 28.26
CA ILE A 115 4.86 -8.44 29.37
C ILE A 115 5.08 -9.55 30.41
N GLY A 116 6.30 -9.62 30.95
CA GLY A 116 6.68 -10.60 31.97
C GLY A 116 7.09 -11.98 31.43
N GLN A 117 7.17 -12.15 30.10
CA GLN A 117 7.60 -13.41 29.47
C GLN A 117 9.12 -13.49 29.19
N GLY A 118 9.93 -12.71 29.93
CA GLY A 118 11.39 -12.75 29.87
C GLY A 118 12.04 -11.77 28.88
N SER A 119 11.27 -11.08 28.04
CA SER A 119 11.77 -9.96 27.22
C SER A 119 11.27 -8.60 27.75
N PRO A 120 12.12 -7.56 27.77
CA PRO A 120 11.71 -6.19 28.10
C PRO A 120 10.57 -5.67 27.21
N PHE A 121 9.70 -4.82 27.76
CA PHE A 121 8.52 -4.34 27.03
C PHE A 121 8.87 -3.53 25.77
N LEU A 122 9.94 -2.73 25.82
CA LEU A 122 10.41 -1.99 24.66
C LEU A 122 10.88 -2.93 23.54
N ASP A 123 11.57 -4.02 23.89
CA ASP A 123 12.03 -5.02 22.92
C ASP A 123 10.84 -5.74 22.25
N LEU A 124 9.81 -6.10 23.03
CA LEU A 124 8.56 -6.65 22.49
C LEU A 124 7.89 -5.69 21.48
N ILE A 125 7.90 -4.38 21.75
CA ILE A 125 7.38 -3.38 20.81
C ILE A 125 8.24 -3.33 19.55
N GLN A 126 9.57 -3.33 19.67
CA GLN A 126 10.47 -3.26 18.51
C GLN A 126 10.34 -4.49 17.61
N GLU A 127 10.24 -5.68 18.20
CA GLU A 127 10.02 -6.93 17.47
C GLU A 127 8.63 -6.96 16.81
N GLY A 128 7.61 -6.47 17.53
CA GLY A 128 6.29 -6.25 16.95
C GLY A 128 6.30 -5.26 15.79
N ASN A 129 7.11 -4.20 15.86
CA ASN A 129 7.28 -3.22 14.78
C ASN A 129 7.93 -3.87 13.55
N ILE A 130 8.90 -4.78 13.73
CA ILE A 130 9.46 -5.59 12.63
C ILE A 130 8.36 -6.45 11.97
N GLY A 131 7.46 -7.02 12.77
CA GLY A 131 6.27 -7.71 12.27
C GLY A 131 5.35 -6.79 11.46
N LEU A 132 5.09 -5.57 11.95
CA LEU A 132 4.30 -4.56 11.24
C LEU A 132 4.94 -4.17 9.90
N LEU A 133 6.26 -3.94 9.86
CA LEU A 133 6.98 -3.62 8.61
C LEU A 133 6.78 -4.72 7.55
N LYS A 134 6.92 -5.98 7.95
CA LYS A 134 6.66 -7.13 7.05
C LYS A 134 5.22 -7.16 6.54
N ALA A 135 4.27 -6.83 7.40
CA ALA A 135 2.86 -6.77 7.03
C ALA A 135 2.58 -5.62 6.04
N VAL A 136 3.19 -4.46 6.24
CA VAL A 136 3.06 -3.31 5.31
C VAL A 136 3.55 -3.69 3.91
N HIS A 137 4.74 -4.28 3.79
CA HIS A 137 5.29 -4.69 2.49
C HIS A 137 4.47 -5.75 1.76
N LYS A 138 3.74 -6.60 2.50
CA LYS A 138 2.95 -7.70 1.93
C LYS A 138 1.46 -7.37 1.85
N PHE A 139 1.04 -6.18 2.27
CA PHE A 139 -0.36 -5.84 2.28
C PHE A 139 -0.85 -5.56 0.87
N ASP A 140 -1.96 -6.21 0.50
CA ASP A 140 -2.60 -6.02 -0.79
C ASP A 140 -3.92 -5.25 -0.58
N PRO A 141 -3.98 -3.96 -0.94
CA PRO A 141 -5.19 -3.16 -0.78
C PRO A 141 -6.34 -3.61 -1.69
N ALA A 142 -6.07 -4.38 -2.75
CA ALA A 142 -7.09 -4.85 -3.69
C ALA A 142 -7.96 -5.97 -3.11
N ARG A 143 -7.54 -6.62 -2.01
CA ARG A 143 -8.29 -7.72 -1.36
C ARG A 143 -9.46 -7.27 -0.48
N GLY A 144 -9.69 -5.97 -0.31
CA GLY A 144 -10.87 -5.45 0.40
C GLY A 144 -10.80 -5.48 1.93
N TYR A 145 -9.85 -6.18 2.53
CA TYR A 145 -9.69 -6.21 3.99
C TYR A 145 -9.17 -4.87 4.54
N LYS A 146 -9.62 -4.52 5.76
CA LYS A 146 -9.04 -3.40 6.51
C LYS A 146 -7.58 -3.71 6.83
N PHE A 147 -6.71 -2.72 6.71
CA PHE A 147 -5.29 -2.89 7.01
C PHE A 147 -5.08 -3.47 8.41
N SER A 148 -5.75 -2.97 9.45
CA SER A 148 -5.61 -3.42 10.85
C SER A 148 -5.76 -4.94 11.07
N THR A 149 -6.47 -5.64 10.18
CA THR A 149 -6.65 -7.09 10.27
C THR A 149 -5.37 -7.84 9.92
N TYR A 150 -4.66 -7.42 8.88
CA TYR A 150 -3.56 -8.18 8.29
C TYR A 150 -2.27 -8.23 9.13
N PRO A 151 -1.77 -7.12 9.73
CA PRO A 151 -0.57 -7.12 10.57
C PRO A 151 -0.69 -7.96 11.83
N THR A 152 -1.91 -8.25 12.29
CA THR A 152 -2.13 -8.97 13.56
C THR A 152 -1.33 -10.28 13.63
N TRP A 153 -1.32 -11.07 12.56
CA TRP A 153 -0.57 -12.33 12.53
C TRP A 153 0.94 -12.10 12.56
N TRP A 154 1.44 -11.18 11.72
CA TRP A 154 2.86 -10.84 11.63
C TRP A 154 3.43 -10.25 12.93
N ILE A 155 2.67 -9.37 13.59
CA ILE A 155 3.04 -8.76 14.87
C ILE A 155 3.14 -9.84 15.95
N ARG A 156 2.13 -10.69 16.09
CA ARG A 156 2.15 -11.78 17.09
C ARG A 156 3.29 -12.74 16.83
N GLN A 157 3.48 -13.16 15.58
CA GLN A 157 4.55 -14.08 15.20
C GLN A 157 5.93 -13.50 15.55
N ALA A 158 6.18 -12.23 15.22
CA ALA A 158 7.47 -11.60 15.51
C ALA A 158 7.74 -11.53 17.02
N ILE A 159 6.74 -11.14 17.80
CA ILE A 159 6.84 -11.08 19.27
C ILE A 159 7.11 -12.47 19.87
N THR A 160 6.29 -13.47 19.52
CA THR A 160 6.44 -14.83 20.06
C THR A 160 7.78 -15.46 19.67
N ARG A 161 8.24 -15.19 18.44
CA ARG A 161 9.56 -15.65 17.99
C ARG A 161 10.70 -15.01 18.80
N SER A 162 10.66 -13.69 19.01
CA SER A 162 11.67 -13.00 19.82
C SER A 162 11.75 -13.56 21.24
N ILE A 163 10.60 -13.80 21.87
CA ILE A 163 10.56 -14.40 23.22
C ILE A 163 11.23 -15.78 23.22
N ALA A 164 10.93 -16.63 22.24
CA ALA A 164 11.54 -17.96 22.15
C ALA A 164 13.07 -17.88 21.92
N GLU A 165 13.54 -16.92 21.13
CA GLU A 165 14.95 -16.79 20.77
C GLU A 165 15.81 -16.03 21.81
N GLN A 166 15.22 -15.07 22.53
CA GLN A 166 15.97 -14.06 23.31
C GLN A 166 15.63 -14.04 24.81
N ALA A 167 14.52 -14.64 25.26
CA ALA A 167 14.12 -14.56 26.67
C ALA A 167 15.00 -15.42 27.62
N ARG A 168 15.86 -16.29 27.07
CA ARG A 168 16.76 -17.15 27.84
C ARG A 168 18.21 -16.77 27.55
N THR A 169 19.04 -16.72 28.59
CA THR A 169 20.49 -16.50 28.47
C THR A 169 21.17 -17.54 27.58
N ILE A 170 20.67 -18.78 27.59
CA ILE A 170 21.08 -19.84 26.68
C ILE A 170 19.92 -20.12 25.73
N ARG A 171 20.16 -19.88 24.43
CA ARG A 171 19.18 -20.10 23.37
C ARG A 171 18.87 -21.59 23.23
N LEU A 172 17.59 -21.92 23.13
CA LEU A 172 17.11 -23.26 22.80
C LEU A 172 16.43 -23.23 21.42
N PRO A 173 16.60 -24.29 20.60
CA PRO A 173 15.92 -24.43 19.31
C PRO A 173 14.42 -24.70 19.47
#